data_AF-A0A4U9HDL9-F1
#
_entry.id   AF-A0A4U9HDL9-F1
#
_cell.length_a   1.000
_cell.length_b   1.000
_cell.length_c   1.000
_cell.angle_alpha   90.00
_cell.angle_beta   90.00
_cell.angle_gamma   90.00
#
_symmetry.space_group_name_H-M   'P 1'
#
loop_
_entity.id
_entity.type
_entity.pdbx_description
1 polymer ?
#
loop_
_entity_poly.entity_id
_entity_poly.type
_entity_poly.pdbx_seq_one_letter_code
_entity_poly.pdbx_strand_id
1 'polypeptide(L)'
;MHWINTQYDTELLPALEEALNKPGKKFIVLHINGSHEMACDRYPASAGVLDTGNKYEDCYNNAIRYTDYFIGEVAKRLQNTASSILYFSDHGLEKNPQLESIYMHGSRNPSKEAYEVPQFIWYSQPALFSPKTAVRVG
;
A
#
# COMPACT_ATOMS: atom_id res chain seq x y z
N MET A 1 14.65 -6.23 -11.52
CA MET A 1 13.19 -6.29 -11.34
C MET A 1 12.82 -7.75 -11.18
N HIS A 2 12.25 -8.13 -10.04
CA HIS A 2 11.82 -9.51 -9.78
C HIS A 2 10.30 -9.51 -9.78
N TRP A 3 9.71 -10.27 -10.71
CA TRP A 3 8.26 -10.39 -10.83
C TRP A 3 7.80 -11.57 -9.99
N ILE A 4 6.96 -11.29 -9.00
CA ILE A 4 6.33 -12.30 -8.16
C ILE A 4 4.87 -12.33 -8.59
N ASN A 5 4.39 -13.48 -9.06
CA ASN A 5 2.98 -13.67 -9.36
C ASN A 5 2.25 -13.81 -8.02
N THR A 6 1.69 -12.71 -7.53
CA THR A 6 1.05 -12.65 -6.21
C THR A 6 -0.46 -12.62 -6.36
N GLN A 7 -1.16 -13.35 -5.50
CA GLN A 7 -2.59 -13.16 -5.30
C GLN A 7 -2.83 -11.99 -4.34
N TYR A 8 -2.02 -11.91 -3.28
CA TYR A 8 -2.12 -10.90 -2.23
C TYR A 8 -0.78 -10.19 -2.00
N ASP A 9 -0.82 -8.89 -1.69
CA ASP A 9 0.39 -8.08 -1.50
C ASP A 9 1.32 -8.61 -0.40
N THR A 10 0.78 -9.32 0.59
CA THR A 10 1.59 -9.97 1.64
C THR A 10 2.59 -11.01 1.12
N GLU A 11 2.37 -11.53 -0.09
CA GLU A 11 3.32 -12.44 -0.75
C GLU A 11 4.62 -11.75 -1.18
N LEU A 12 4.68 -10.42 -1.14
CA LEU A 12 5.92 -9.66 -1.32
C LEU A 12 6.82 -9.68 -0.07
N LEU A 13 6.28 -10.01 1.12
CA LEU A 13 7.01 -9.95 2.39
C LEU A 13 8.25 -10.86 2.44
N PRO A 14 8.22 -12.12 1.93
CA PRO A 14 9.43 -12.95 1.87
C PRO A 14 10.54 -12.35 1.00
N ALA A 15 10.19 -11.75 -0.14
CA ALA A 15 11.17 -11.10 -1.02
C ALA A 15 11.72 -9.82 -0.40
N LEU A 16 10.90 -9.08 0.35
CA LEU A 16 11.36 -7.97 1.19
C LEU A 16 12.40 -8.47 2.21
N GLU A 17 12.11 -9.56 2.92
CA GLU A 17 13.06 -10.14 3.90
C GLU A 17 14.39 -10.54 3.26
N GLU A 18 14.36 -11.18 2.09
CA GLU A 18 15.58 -11.51 1.34
C GLU A 18 16.37 -10.24 0.97
N ALA A 19 15.69 -9.20 0.50
CA ALA A 19 16.32 -7.93 0.17
C ALA A 19 16.92 -7.24 1.40
N LEU A 20 16.25 -7.30 2.55
CA LEU A 20 16.71 -6.72 3.82
C LEU A 20 17.96 -7.42 4.36
N ASN A 21 18.10 -8.73 4.14
CA ASN A 21 19.25 -9.52 4.60
C ASN A 21 20.54 -9.26 3.80
N LYS A 22 20.47 -8.61 2.62
CA LYS A 22 21.66 -8.25 1.84
C LYS A 22 22.42 -7.10 2.55
N PRO A 23 23.77 -7.09 2.56
CA PRO A 23 24.52 -6.01 3.22
C PRO A 23 24.40 -4.68 2.45
N GLY A 24 24.63 -3.55 3.14
CA GLY A 24 24.71 -2.22 2.54
C GLY A 24 23.44 -1.38 2.61
N LYS A 25 23.53 -0.17 2.04
CA LYS A 25 22.40 0.77 1.90
C LYS A 25 21.43 0.26 0.84
N LYS A 26 20.13 0.41 1.10
CA LYS A 26 19.07 -0.18 0.27
C LYS A 26 18.09 0.88 -0.17
N PHE A 27 17.64 0.75 -1.42
CA PHE A 27 16.44 1.37 -1.94
C PHE A 27 15.59 0.24 -2.50
N ILE A 28 14.41 0.01 -1.90
CA ILE A 28 13.52 -1.10 -2.22
C ILE A 28 12.19 -0.50 -2.65
N VAL A 29 11.70 -0.92 -3.81
CA VAL A 29 10.38 -0.56 -4.32
C VAL A 29 9.50 -1.79 -4.26
N LEU A 30 8.39 -1.70 -3.53
CA LEU A 30 7.33 -2.70 -3.50
C LEU A 30 6.17 -2.15 -4.31
N HIS A 31 5.94 -2.71 -5.49
CA HIS A 31 4.78 -2.39 -6.31
C HIS A 31 3.66 -3.35 -5.95
N ILE A 32 2.53 -2.81 -5.50
CA ILE A 32 1.42 -3.57 -4.92
C ILE A 32 0.17 -3.45 -5.78
N ASN A 33 -0.76 -4.39 -5.63
CA ASN A 33 -2.10 -4.28 -6.22
C ASN A 33 -2.96 -3.27 -5.46
N GLY A 34 -2.75 -3.14 -4.15
CA GLY A 34 -3.49 -2.20 -3.32
C GLY A 34 -5.00 -2.44 -3.40
N SER A 35 -5.74 -1.42 -3.83
CA SER A 35 -7.21 -1.46 -3.94
C SER A 35 -7.72 -1.42 -5.39
N HIS A 36 -6.94 -1.95 -6.35
CA HIS A 36 -7.32 -2.07 -7.77
C HIS A 36 -8.73 -2.68 -7.97
N GLU A 37 -9.42 -2.37 -9.09
CA GLU A 37 -10.77 -2.86 -9.40
C GLU A 37 -10.93 -4.37 -9.22
N MET A 38 -12.16 -4.80 -8.95
CA MET A 38 -12.46 -6.12 -8.38
C MET A 38 -11.86 -6.25 -6.98
N ALA A 39 -12.11 -5.24 -6.13
CA ALA A 39 -11.50 -5.10 -4.82
C ALA A 39 -11.66 -6.31 -3.89
N CYS A 40 -12.71 -7.12 -4.07
CA CYS A 40 -12.94 -8.34 -3.29
C CYS A 40 -11.81 -9.37 -3.44
N ASP A 41 -11.06 -9.31 -4.55
CA ASP A 41 -9.95 -10.22 -4.85
C ASP A 41 -8.61 -9.71 -4.29
N ARG A 42 -8.59 -8.55 -3.63
CA ARG A 42 -7.36 -7.91 -3.10
C ARG A 42 -7.00 -8.37 -1.68
N TYR A 43 -7.89 -9.10 -1.02
CA TYR A 43 -7.69 -9.57 0.33
C TYR A 43 -8.27 -10.99 0.49
N PRO A 44 -7.68 -11.84 1.34
CA PRO A 44 -8.23 -13.17 1.60
C PRO A 44 -9.57 -13.07 2.34
N ALA A 45 -10.43 -14.06 2.18
CA ALA A 45 -11.74 -14.09 2.84
C ALA A 45 -11.67 -13.88 4.37
N SER A 46 -10.58 -14.33 5.01
CA SER A 46 -10.32 -14.12 6.45
C SER A 46 -10.06 -12.66 6.85
N ALA A 47 -9.77 -11.78 5.89
CA ALA A 47 -9.53 -10.35 6.11
C ALA A 47 -10.75 -9.47 5.80
N GLY A 48 -11.85 -10.05 5.31
CA GLY A 48 -13.13 -9.36 5.13
C GLY A 48 -13.82 -9.11 6.46
N VAL A 49 -13.64 -7.90 7.01
CA VAL A 49 -14.17 -7.52 8.34
C VAL A 49 -15.36 -6.58 8.21
N LEU A 50 -15.34 -5.70 7.21
CA LEU A 50 -16.44 -4.77 6.93
C LEU A 50 -17.52 -5.50 6.13
N ASP A 51 -18.76 -5.44 6.63
CA ASP A 51 -19.95 -6.05 6.03
C ASP A 51 -21.17 -5.19 6.39
N THR A 52 -21.31 -4.06 5.70
CA THR A 52 -22.38 -3.08 5.89
C THR A 52 -23.61 -3.40 5.04
N GLY A 53 -23.55 -4.44 4.21
CA GLY A 53 -24.58 -4.81 3.24
C GLY A 53 -24.41 -4.14 1.87
N ASN A 54 -23.43 -3.25 1.72
CA ASN A 54 -23.03 -2.71 0.41
C ASN A 54 -21.74 -3.41 -0.05
N LYS A 55 -21.92 -4.56 -0.71
CA LYS A 55 -20.83 -5.45 -1.15
C LYS A 55 -19.65 -4.71 -1.78
N TYR A 56 -19.91 -3.72 -2.63
CA TYR A 56 -18.83 -3.03 -3.34
C TYR A 56 -18.04 -2.06 -2.45
N GLU A 57 -18.74 -1.32 -1.59
CA GLU A 57 -18.09 -0.47 -0.59
C GLU A 57 -17.32 -1.31 0.42
N ASP A 58 -17.92 -2.40 0.88
CA ASP A 58 -17.32 -3.32 1.83
C ASP A 58 -16.05 -3.94 1.24
N CYS A 59 -16.08 -4.38 -0.02
CA CYS A 59 -14.89 -4.89 -0.69
C CYS A 59 -13.80 -3.83 -0.85
N TYR A 60 -14.15 -2.62 -1.30
CA TYR A 60 -13.16 -1.55 -1.47
C TYR A 60 -12.52 -1.15 -0.13
N ASN A 61 -13.32 -0.98 0.91
CA ASN A 61 -12.82 -0.60 2.24
C ASN A 61 -12.02 -1.73 2.90
N ASN A 62 -12.39 -3.01 2.69
CA ASN A 62 -11.57 -4.14 3.16
C ASN A 62 -10.24 -4.24 2.40
N ALA A 63 -10.20 -3.92 1.09
CA ALA A 63 -8.96 -3.87 0.33
C ALA A 63 -8.01 -2.75 0.83
N ILE A 64 -8.55 -1.57 1.16
CA ILE A 64 -7.79 -0.49 1.80
C ILE A 64 -7.25 -0.96 3.16
N ARG A 65 -8.08 -1.59 3.99
CA ARG A 65 -7.66 -2.14 5.28
C ARG A 65 -6.57 -3.19 5.14
N TYR A 66 -6.62 -4.01 4.09
CA TYR A 66 -5.58 -5.02 3.84
C TYR A 66 -4.28 -4.40 3.33
N THR A 67 -4.36 -3.31 2.54
CA THR A 67 -3.21 -2.48 2.17
C THR A 67 -2.56 -1.85 3.41
N ASP A 68 -3.35 -1.30 4.34
CA ASP A 68 -2.88 -0.79 5.62
C ASP A 68 -2.16 -1.88 6.45
N TYR A 69 -2.77 -3.07 6.53
CA TYR A 69 -2.15 -4.23 7.16
C TYR A 69 -0.79 -4.59 6.54
N PHE A 70 -0.71 -4.64 5.21
CA PHE A 70 0.54 -4.90 4.50
C PHE A 70 1.61 -3.85 4.81
N ILE A 71 1.27 -2.56 4.77
CA ILE A 71 2.22 -1.48 5.12
C ILE A 71 2.67 -1.62 6.59
N GLY A 72 1.75 -1.98 7.49
CA GLY A 72 2.08 -2.30 8.87
C GLY A 72 3.08 -3.45 9.01
N GLU A 73 2.94 -4.51 8.21
CA GLU A 73 3.88 -5.64 8.15
C GLU A 73 5.26 -5.24 7.61
N VAL A 74 5.32 -4.32 6.65
CA VAL A 74 6.57 -3.72 6.17
C VAL A 74 7.22 -2.88 7.29
N ALA A 75 6.44 -2.03 7.96
CA ALA A 75 6.93 -1.18 9.05
C ALA A 75 7.49 -2.00 10.21
N LYS A 76 6.82 -3.10 10.61
CA LYS A 76 7.31 -4.03 11.65
C LYS A 76 8.68 -4.61 11.33
N ARG A 77 8.96 -4.91 10.06
CA ARG A 77 10.27 -5.44 9.61
C ARG A 77 11.37 -4.37 9.64
N LEU A 78 11.00 -3.10 9.51
CA LEU A 78 11.92 -1.96 9.45
C LEU A 78 12.09 -1.22 10.79
N GLN A 79 11.26 -1.51 11.79
CA GLN A 79 11.16 -0.72 13.03
C GLN A 79 12.47 -0.59 13.81
N ASN A 80 13.37 -1.58 13.70
CA ASN A 80 14.63 -1.65 14.45
C ASN A 80 15.86 -1.20 13.62
N THR A 81 15.66 -0.74 12.38
CA THR A 81 16.72 -0.22 11.52
C THR A 81 16.47 1.26 11.22
N ALA A 82 17.52 2.04 10.91
CA ALA A 82 17.33 3.42 10.43
C ALA A 82 16.72 3.38 9.03
N SER A 83 15.40 3.54 8.95
CA SER A 83 14.61 3.30 7.75
C SER A 83 13.43 4.28 7.65
N SER A 84 13.01 4.53 6.42
CA SER A 84 11.82 5.32 6.10
C SER A 84 10.99 4.57 5.05
N ILE A 85 9.67 4.71 5.13
CA ILE A 85 8.73 4.24 4.11
C ILE A 85 8.09 5.48 3.49
N LEU A 86 8.10 5.57 2.17
CA LEU A 86 7.24 6.47 1.41
C LEU A 86 6.17 5.62 0.76
N TYR A 87 4.91 5.89 1.08
CA TYR A 87 3.75 5.29 0.41
C TYR A 87 3.04 6.38 -0.37
N PHE A 88 2.64 6.05 -1.60
CA PHE A 88 1.73 6.83 -2.42
C PHE A 88 0.96 5.89 -3.34
N SER A 89 -0.30 6.21 -3.62
CA SER A 89 -1.05 5.55 -4.71
C SER A 89 -0.70 6.22 -6.05
N ASP A 90 -0.72 5.45 -7.12
CA ASP A 90 -0.53 5.94 -8.49
C ASP A 90 -1.76 6.70 -8.99
N HIS A 91 -2.96 6.23 -8.65
CA HIS A 91 -4.25 6.90 -8.85
C HIS A 91 -5.27 6.47 -7.78
N GLY A 92 -6.44 7.12 -7.79
CA GLY A 92 -7.61 6.71 -7.02
C GLY A 92 -8.63 5.96 -7.87
N LEU A 93 -9.77 5.58 -7.29
CA LEU A 93 -10.89 5.01 -8.03
C LEU A 93 -12.12 5.92 -7.94
N GLU A 94 -12.89 5.97 -9.02
CA GLU A 94 -14.16 6.69 -9.09
C GLU A 94 -15.33 5.71 -9.26
N LYS A 95 -16.53 6.13 -8.85
CA LYS A 95 -17.74 5.30 -8.94
C LYS A 95 -18.45 5.51 -10.26
N ASN A 96 -18.65 4.42 -10.99
CA ASN A 96 -19.47 4.30 -12.18
C ASN A 96 -20.53 3.21 -11.97
N PRO A 97 -21.78 3.59 -11.66
CA PRO A 97 -22.87 2.64 -11.42
C PRO A 97 -23.25 1.76 -12.62
N GLN A 98 -22.72 2.05 -13.82
CA GLN A 98 -22.96 1.26 -15.03
C GLN A 98 -21.98 0.08 -15.18
N LEU A 99 -20.99 -0.06 -14.30
CA LEU A 99 -19.98 -1.13 -14.34
C LEU A 99 -20.19 -2.18 -13.26
N GLU A 100 -19.72 -3.40 -13.54
CA GLU A 100 -19.84 -4.54 -12.63
C GLU A 100 -19.10 -4.34 -11.30
N SER A 101 -17.89 -3.74 -11.31
CA SER A 101 -17.11 -3.47 -10.09
C SER A 101 -17.53 -2.19 -9.35
N ILE A 102 -18.44 -1.39 -9.93
CA ILE A 102 -18.77 0.03 -9.67
C ILE A 102 -17.59 1.00 -9.54
N TYR A 103 -16.48 0.60 -8.94
CA TYR A 103 -15.23 1.34 -8.90
C TYR A 103 -14.45 1.11 -10.19
N MET A 104 -13.89 2.18 -10.73
CA MET A 104 -13.04 2.16 -11.93
C MET A 104 -11.99 3.26 -11.90
N HIS A 105 -11.00 3.16 -12.78
CA HIS A 105 -10.15 4.28 -13.19
C HIS A 105 -10.15 4.46 -14.71
N GLY A 106 -9.51 5.54 -15.19
CA GLY A 106 -9.29 5.76 -16.63
C GLY A 106 -10.44 6.42 -17.39
N SER A 107 -11.36 7.11 -16.70
CA SER A 107 -12.38 7.94 -17.36
C SER A 107 -11.75 9.06 -18.19
N ARG A 108 -12.40 9.42 -19.31
CA ARG A 108 -12.01 10.58 -20.13
C ARG A 108 -12.18 11.90 -19.37
N ASN A 109 -13.14 11.96 -18.45
CA ASN A 109 -13.41 13.10 -17.58
C ASN A 109 -13.42 12.59 -16.13
N PRO A 110 -12.25 12.39 -15.51
CA PRO A 110 -12.15 11.76 -14.21
C PRO A 110 -12.72 12.65 -13.09
N SER A 111 -13.38 12.03 -12.11
CA SER A 111 -13.80 12.69 -10.89
C SER A 111 -12.61 13.10 -10.00
N LYS A 112 -12.87 13.85 -8.92
CA LYS A 112 -11.82 14.25 -7.97
C LYS A 112 -11.14 13.03 -7.32
N GLU A 113 -11.95 12.05 -7.00
CA GLU A 113 -11.56 10.81 -6.33
C GLU A 113 -10.58 9.97 -7.16
N ALA A 114 -10.59 10.11 -8.49
CA ALA A 114 -9.64 9.43 -9.36
C ALA A 114 -8.19 9.95 -9.24
N TYR A 115 -7.97 11.16 -8.71
CA TYR A 115 -6.63 11.75 -8.54
C TYR A 115 -6.31 12.23 -7.12
N GLU A 116 -7.29 12.25 -6.21
CA GLU A 116 -7.06 12.51 -4.79
C GLU A 116 -6.57 11.24 -4.09
N VAL A 117 -5.25 11.07 -4.06
CA VAL A 117 -4.59 9.85 -3.58
C VAL A 117 -3.95 10.00 -2.19
N PRO A 118 -3.88 8.92 -1.40
CA PRO A 118 -3.12 8.92 -0.16
C PRO A 118 -1.61 8.99 -0.43
N GLN A 119 -0.91 9.78 0.37
CA GLN A 119 0.55 9.80 0.44
C GLN A 119 1.00 10.05 1.88
N PHE A 120 2.01 9.31 2.34
CA PHE A 120 2.66 9.60 3.61
C PHE A 120 4.11 9.11 3.65
N ILE A 121 4.86 9.66 4.60
CA ILE A 121 6.19 9.18 4.97
C ILE A 121 6.15 8.70 6.42
N TRP A 122 6.62 7.48 6.65
CA TRP A 122 6.86 6.94 7.98
C TRP A 122 8.37 6.83 8.21
N TYR A 123 8.80 7.14 9.43
CA TYR A 123 10.18 6.98 9.88
C TYR A 123 10.22 6.05 11.09
N SER A 124 11.18 5.12 11.09
CA SER A 124 11.46 4.33 12.28
C SER A 124 12.10 5.20 13.39
N GLN A 125 12.00 4.76 14.64
CA GLN A 125 12.64 5.45 15.77
C GLN A 125 14.15 5.66 15.54
N PRO A 126 14.94 4.65 15.10
CA PRO A 126 16.36 4.85 14.80
C PRO A 126 16.63 5.86 13.67
N ALA A 127 15.71 6.05 12.71
CA ALA A 127 15.87 7.05 11.65
C ALA A 127 15.71 8.49 12.17
N LEU A 128 14.78 8.70 13.10
CA LEU A 128 14.54 10.01 13.71
C LEU A 128 15.72 10.47 14.58
N PHE A 129 16.35 9.54 15.31
CA PHE A 129 17.47 9.84 16.20
C PHE A 129 18.85 9.61 15.57
N SER A 130 18.91 9.34 14.26
CA SER A 130 20.19 9.24 13.57
C SER A 130 20.83 10.64 13.51
N PRO A 131 22.12 10.81 13.87
CA PRO A 131 22.80 12.11 13.86
C PRO A 131 22.88 12.80 12.49
N LYS A 132 22.40 12.15 11.42
CA LYS A 132 22.30 12.70 10.06
C LYS A 132 20.98 13.44 9.79
N THR A 133 19.99 13.33 10.68
CA THR A 133 18.69 14.02 10.56
C THR A 133 18.70 15.40 11.23
N ALA A 134 19.85 15.85 11.74
CA ALA A 134 20.08 17.26 12.04
C ALA A 134 20.16 18.04 10.73
N VAL A 135 19.00 18.42 10.19
CA VAL A 135 18.92 19.53 9.24
C VAL A 135 19.47 20.74 9.99
N ARG A 136 20.73 21.09 9.70
CA ARG A 136 21.26 22.40 10.06
C ARG A 136 20.50 23.40 9.20
N VAL A 137 19.43 23.96 9.75
CA VAL A 137 18.87 25.21 9.27
C VAL A 137 19.90 26.27 9.63
N GLY A 138 20.71 26.64 8.65
CA GLY A 138 21.54 27.83 8.66
C GLY A 138 20.86 28.93 7.86
#